data_AF-A0A023GMV2-F1
#
_entry.id   AF-A0A023GMV2-F1
#
_cell.length_a   1.000
_cell.length_b   1.000
_cell.length_c   1.000
_cell.angle_alpha   90.00
_cell.angle_beta   90.00
_cell.angle_gamma   90.00
#
_symmetry.space_group_name_H-M   'P 1'
#
loop_
_entity.id
_entity.type
_entity.pdbx_description
1 polymer ?
#
loop_
_entity_poly.entity_id
_entity_poly.type
_entity_poly.pdbx_seq_one_letter_code
_entity_poly.pdbx_strand_id
1 'polypeptide(L)'
;FFYVTMALVVLLNMACGVYQNSIYGVAARLPGKYSNAVVLGSNISGTATSLLNIFTIAASPNARTAAIYYFLSALLVLLLCLDSYFALPLLRCYRHHQRLAAMASAPSSRTPRSRRPPYWLVFKQVWPQCLNVFLIFFVTLAAFPAVTSDIKRIDKAFPLDDKYFTATVCFLFFNLFAMLGNILPIWVRWPGPRFLWVAVVARLVFLPLFLLCNYLPEDRVLPVWVSSDWGFVAAMIVFAWSSGYLSSLAMMYAPRAATSPEHAPIAGMMAAFFLVLGLVAGGNTAFLAPRIAKGSWF
;
A
#
# COMPACT_ATOMS: atom_id res chain seq x y z
N PHE A 1 2.39 -28.61 2.23
CA PHE A 1 1.96 -27.39 2.94
C PHE A 1 2.39 -26.13 2.19
N PHE A 2 3.69 -25.81 2.12
CA PHE A 2 4.19 -24.58 1.48
C PHE A 2 3.62 -24.28 0.09
N TYR A 3 3.71 -25.22 -0.87
CA TYR A 3 3.18 -25.01 -2.23
C TYR A 3 1.68 -24.75 -2.29
N VAL A 4 0.91 -25.43 -1.43
CA VAL A 4 -0.55 -25.22 -1.32
C VAL A 4 -0.85 -23.83 -0.76
N THR A 5 -0.14 -23.42 0.29
CA THR A 5 -0.26 -22.07 0.85
C THR A 5 0.09 -21.00 -0.18
N MET A 6 1.18 -21.18 -0.94
CA MET A 6 1.57 -20.25 -2.00
C MET A 6 0.52 -20.17 -3.12
N ALA A 7 -0.02 -21.32 -3.57
CA ALA A 7 -1.09 -21.34 -4.58
C ALA A 7 -2.35 -20.61 -4.10
N LEU A 8 -2.77 -20.83 -2.84
CA LEU A 8 -3.92 -20.13 -2.25
C LEU A 8 -3.66 -18.62 -2.13
N VAL A 9 -2.45 -18.20 -1.74
CA VAL A 9 -2.07 -16.78 -1.68
C VAL A 9 -2.17 -16.14 -3.07
N VAL A 10 -1.71 -16.81 -4.12
CA VAL A 10 -1.83 -16.31 -5.51
C VAL A 10 -3.29 -16.16 -5.90
N LEU A 11 -4.13 -17.17 -5.68
CA LEU A 11 -5.56 -17.13 -5.99
C LEU A 11 -6.28 -16.01 -5.21
N LEU A 12 -5.99 -15.85 -3.93
CA LEU A 12 -6.56 -14.79 -3.09
C LEU A 12 -6.15 -13.39 -3.58
N ASN A 13 -4.89 -13.19 -3.97
CA ASN A 13 -4.44 -11.91 -4.51
C ASN A 13 -5.07 -11.60 -5.88
N MET A 14 -5.25 -12.60 -6.74
CA MET A 14 -5.98 -12.44 -8.01
C MET A 14 -7.43 -12.02 -7.76
N ALA A 15 -8.12 -12.73 -6.86
CA ALA A 15 -9.50 -12.39 -6.47
C ALA A 15 -9.59 -10.99 -5.86
N CYS A 16 -8.65 -10.62 -4.99
CA CYS A 16 -8.56 -9.28 -4.40
C CYS A 16 -8.36 -8.19 -5.47
N GLY A 17 -7.50 -8.42 -6.46
CA GLY A 17 -7.31 -7.51 -7.58
C GLY A 17 -8.57 -7.31 -8.42
N VAL A 18 -9.29 -8.39 -8.75
CA VAL A 18 -10.58 -8.32 -9.46
C VAL A 18 -11.62 -7.57 -8.63
N TYR A 19 -11.71 -7.88 -7.33
CA TYR A 19 -12.63 -7.21 -6.41
C TYR A 19 -12.35 -5.71 -6.30
N GLN A 20 -11.10 -5.32 -6.09
CA GLN A 20 -10.69 -3.92 -5.97
C GLN A 20 -11.03 -3.12 -7.24
N ASN A 21 -10.72 -3.65 -8.42
CA ASN A 21 -11.06 -3.01 -9.70
C ASN A 21 -12.59 -2.89 -9.90
N SER A 22 -13.35 -3.89 -9.46
CA SER A 22 -14.81 -3.89 -9.57
C SER A 22 -15.44 -2.79 -8.69
N ILE A 23 -14.95 -2.63 -7.46
CA ILE A 23 -15.40 -1.57 -6.55
C ILE A 23 -15.07 -0.18 -7.12
N TYR A 24 -13.87 0.03 -7.67
CA TYR A 24 -13.52 1.27 -8.36
C TYR A 24 -14.41 1.53 -9.59
N GLY A 25 -14.77 0.48 -10.34
CA GLY A 25 -15.70 0.57 -11.47
C GLY A 25 -17.11 1.00 -11.07
N VAL A 26 -17.62 0.52 -9.92
CA VAL A 26 -18.89 0.97 -9.35
C VAL A 26 -18.78 2.44 -8.88
N ALA A 27 -17.71 2.78 -8.18
CA ALA A 27 -17.48 4.13 -7.65
C ALA A 27 -17.33 5.20 -8.74
N ALA A 28 -16.76 4.84 -9.90
CA ALA A 28 -16.59 5.73 -11.04
C ALA A 28 -17.92 6.18 -11.69
N ARG A 29 -19.02 5.46 -11.46
CA ARG A 29 -20.37 5.84 -11.93
C ARG A 29 -21.06 6.85 -11.02
N LEU A 30 -20.53 7.06 -9.82
CA LEU A 30 -21.04 7.99 -8.82
C LEU A 30 -20.26 9.31 -8.88
N PRO A 31 -20.81 10.41 -8.30
CA PRO A 31 -20.05 11.66 -8.16
C PRO A 31 -18.67 11.44 -7.53
N GLY A 32 -17.65 12.20 -7.97
CA GLY A 32 -16.24 11.98 -7.60
C GLY A 32 -15.94 11.89 -6.09
N LYS A 33 -16.77 12.49 -5.25
CA LYS A 33 -16.71 12.35 -3.77
C LYS A 33 -16.75 10.89 -3.30
N TYR A 34 -17.45 10.00 -3.99
CA TYR A 34 -17.57 8.59 -3.63
C TYR A 34 -16.34 7.77 -4.05
N SER A 35 -15.71 8.12 -5.18
CA SER A 35 -14.42 7.51 -5.57
C SER A 35 -13.33 7.86 -4.55
N ASN A 36 -13.29 9.10 -4.07
CA ASN A 36 -12.39 9.51 -2.99
C ASN A 36 -12.69 8.78 -1.68
N ALA A 37 -13.96 8.52 -1.35
CA ALA A 37 -14.35 7.76 -0.16
C ALA A 37 -13.87 6.30 -0.22
N VAL A 38 -13.90 5.65 -1.39
CA VAL A 38 -13.35 4.30 -1.59
C VAL A 38 -11.84 4.29 -1.36
N VAL A 39 -11.10 5.25 -1.92
CA VAL A 39 -9.65 5.38 -1.70
C VAL A 39 -9.35 5.60 -0.22
N LEU A 40 -10.08 6.50 0.45
CA LEU A 40 -9.93 6.76 1.87
C LEU A 40 -10.19 5.49 2.70
N GLY A 41 -11.25 4.74 2.39
CA GLY A 41 -11.55 3.46 3.05
C GLY A 41 -10.42 2.44 2.91
N SER A 42 -9.80 2.36 1.72
CA SER A 42 -8.63 1.49 1.48
C SER A 42 -7.41 1.90 2.32
N ASN A 43 -7.23 3.19 2.61
CA ASN A 43 -6.12 3.65 3.44
C ASN A 43 -6.39 3.44 4.94
N ILE A 44 -7.66 3.54 5.37
CA ILE A 44 -8.06 3.34 6.78
C ILE A 44 -8.04 1.86 7.15
N SER A 45 -8.37 0.96 6.22
CA SER A 45 -8.50 -0.48 6.50
C SER A 45 -7.22 -1.07 7.11
N GLY A 46 -6.04 -0.73 6.59
CA GLY A 46 -4.76 -1.24 7.14
C GLY A 46 -4.52 -0.82 8.60
N THR A 47 -4.91 0.40 8.96
CA THR A 47 -4.83 0.89 10.34
C THR A 47 -5.83 0.17 11.24
N ALA A 48 -7.07 0.00 10.78
CA ALA A 48 -8.10 -0.75 11.50
C ALA A 48 -7.68 -2.21 11.73
N THR A 49 -7.13 -2.88 10.71
CA THR A 49 -6.59 -4.24 10.80
C THR A 49 -5.43 -4.34 11.79
N SER A 50 -4.54 -3.34 11.82
CA SER A 50 -3.42 -3.30 12.79
C SER A 50 -3.90 -3.11 14.22
N LEU A 51 -4.91 -2.25 14.43
CA LEU A 51 -5.55 -2.08 15.74
C LEU A 51 -6.24 -3.37 16.19
N LEU A 52 -7.01 -4.01 15.30
CA LEU A 52 -7.63 -5.31 15.57
C LEU A 52 -6.59 -6.37 15.97
N ASN A 53 -5.44 -6.41 15.29
CA ASN A 53 -4.35 -7.30 15.68
C ASN A 53 -3.88 -7.02 17.12
N ILE A 54 -3.62 -5.76 17.49
CA ILE A 54 -3.22 -5.39 18.86
C ILE A 54 -4.29 -5.78 19.89
N PHE A 55 -5.57 -5.50 19.60
CA PHE A 55 -6.67 -5.88 20.48
C PHE A 55 -6.76 -7.40 20.66
N THR A 56 -6.57 -8.18 19.61
CA THR A 56 -6.60 -9.65 19.70
C THR A 56 -5.42 -10.19 20.51
N ILE A 57 -4.23 -9.61 20.36
CA ILE A 57 -3.04 -9.93 21.16
C ILE A 57 -3.29 -9.61 22.64
N ALA A 58 -3.97 -8.50 22.96
CA ALA A 58 -4.33 -8.09 24.31
C ALA A 58 -5.44 -8.95 24.94
N ALA A 59 -6.47 -9.32 24.16
CA ALA A 59 -7.59 -10.14 24.62
C ALA A 59 -7.26 -11.64 24.73
N SER A 60 -6.12 -12.08 24.19
CA SER A 60 -5.77 -13.50 24.11
C SER A 60 -4.72 -13.92 25.16
N PRO A 61 -4.90 -15.10 25.79
CA PRO A 61 -3.92 -15.67 26.70
C PRO A 61 -2.73 -16.30 25.96
N ASN A 62 -2.94 -16.84 24.76
CA ASN A 62 -1.94 -17.57 23.97
C ASN A 62 -2.00 -17.15 22.50
N ALA A 63 -0.87 -17.28 21.78
CA ALA A 63 -0.76 -16.92 20.35
C ALA A 63 -1.79 -17.66 19.46
N ARG A 64 -2.09 -18.92 19.77
CA ARG A 64 -3.13 -19.70 19.06
C ARG A 64 -4.51 -19.05 19.21
N THR A 65 -4.87 -18.67 20.42
CA THR A 65 -6.15 -18.01 20.71
C THR A 65 -6.22 -16.62 20.07
N ALA A 66 -5.10 -15.88 20.07
CA ALA A 66 -4.96 -14.60 19.36
C ALA A 66 -5.32 -14.75 17.87
N ALA A 67 -4.72 -15.75 17.21
CA ALA A 67 -4.99 -16.03 15.81
C ALA A 67 -6.46 -16.38 15.56
N ILE A 68 -7.07 -17.22 16.41
CA ILE A 68 -8.49 -17.57 16.29
C ILE A 68 -9.38 -16.32 16.42
N TYR A 69 -9.15 -15.47 17.41
CA TYR A 69 -9.92 -14.22 17.59
C TYR A 69 -9.71 -13.24 16.42
N TYR A 70 -8.48 -13.14 15.92
CA TYR A 70 -8.17 -12.32 14.75
C TYR A 70 -8.91 -12.82 13.50
N PHE A 71 -8.88 -14.12 13.20
CA PHE A 71 -9.63 -14.67 12.07
C PHE A 71 -11.15 -14.55 12.24
N LEU A 72 -11.68 -14.75 13.45
CA LEU A 72 -13.11 -14.62 13.72
C LEU A 72 -13.59 -13.17 13.53
N SER A 73 -12.85 -12.19 14.07
CA SER A 73 -13.17 -10.77 13.87
C SER A 73 -13.08 -10.35 12.41
N ALA A 74 -12.06 -10.83 11.67
CA ALA A 74 -11.95 -10.58 10.23
C ALA A 74 -13.13 -11.17 9.45
N LEU A 75 -13.62 -12.36 9.83
CA LEU A 75 -14.81 -12.98 9.22
C LEU A 75 -16.07 -12.14 9.47
N LEU A 76 -16.27 -11.63 10.69
CA LEU A 76 -17.40 -10.75 11.00
C LEU A 76 -17.35 -9.45 10.19
N VAL A 77 -16.18 -8.82 10.10
CA VAL A 77 -16.00 -7.61 9.27
C VAL A 77 -16.30 -7.93 7.79
N LEU A 78 -15.85 -9.07 7.28
CA LEU A 78 -16.12 -9.49 5.91
C LEU A 78 -17.62 -9.66 5.65
N LEU A 79 -18.37 -10.30 6.56
CA LEU A 79 -19.81 -10.46 6.46
C LEU A 79 -20.52 -9.10 6.45
N LEU A 80 -20.15 -8.19 7.34
CA LEU A 80 -20.69 -6.82 7.35
C LEU A 80 -20.41 -6.06 6.04
N CYS A 81 -19.21 -6.22 5.48
CA CYS A 81 -18.88 -5.65 4.17
C CYS A 81 -19.71 -6.27 3.03
N LEU A 82 -19.95 -7.58 3.08
CA LEU A 82 -20.77 -8.30 2.10
C LEU A 82 -22.24 -7.85 2.16
N ASP A 83 -22.81 -7.77 3.36
CA ASP A 83 -24.17 -7.28 3.58
C ASP A 83 -24.32 -5.84 3.10
N SER A 84 -23.34 -4.98 3.40
CA SER A 84 -23.31 -3.60 2.91
C SER A 84 -23.26 -3.52 1.39
N TYR A 85 -22.53 -4.42 0.73
CA TYR A 85 -22.47 -4.50 -0.73
C TYR A 85 -23.83 -4.89 -1.33
N PHE A 86 -24.52 -5.87 -0.76
CA PHE A 86 -25.87 -6.26 -1.20
C PHE A 86 -26.96 -5.24 -0.83
N ALA A 87 -26.75 -4.45 0.21
CA ALA A 87 -27.65 -3.35 0.60
C ALA A 87 -27.52 -2.12 -0.33
N LEU A 88 -26.38 -1.94 -1.00
CA LEU A 88 -26.09 -0.77 -1.84
C LEU A 88 -27.17 -0.52 -2.93
N PRO A 89 -27.67 -1.52 -3.68
CA PRO A 89 -28.74 -1.33 -4.68
C PRO A 89 -30.11 -0.99 -4.10
N LEU A 90 -30.33 -1.23 -2.80
CA LEU A 90 -31.57 -0.89 -2.10
C LEU A 90 -31.68 0.62 -1.83
N LEU A 91 -30.55 1.33 -1.79
CA LEU A 91 -30.52 2.77 -1.55
C LEU A 91 -31.07 3.56 -2.74
N ARG A 92 -32.08 4.42 -2.47
CA ARG A 92 -32.72 5.28 -3.48
C ARG A 92 -31.72 6.19 -4.19
N CYS A 93 -30.74 6.73 -3.45
CA CYS A 93 -29.69 7.60 -3.98
C CYS A 93 -28.78 6.86 -4.98
N TYR A 94 -28.36 5.63 -4.65
CA TYR A 94 -27.55 4.80 -5.55
C TYR A 94 -28.32 4.50 -6.85
N ARG A 95 -29.59 4.11 -6.75
CA ARG A 95 -30.44 3.84 -7.92
C ARG A 95 -30.65 5.08 -8.80
N HIS A 96 -30.78 6.26 -8.20
CA HIS A 96 -30.90 7.51 -8.94
C HIS A 96 -29.64 7.80 -9.77
N HIS A 97 -28.46 7.74 -9.15
CA HIS A 97 -27.20 7.97 -9.87
C HIS A 97 -26.90 6.87 -10.90
N GLN A 98 -27.26 5.62 -10.63
CA GLN A 98 -27.10 4.53 -11.60
C GLN A 98 -27.94 4.75 -12.87
N ARG A 99 -29.19 5.23 -12.72
CA ARG A 99 -30.05 5.58 -13.86
C ARG A 99 -29.50 6.76 -14.65
N LEU A 100 -29.01 7.79 -13.95
CA LEU A 100 -28.41 8.97 -14.59
C LEU A 100 -27.15 8.59 -15.39
N ALA A 101 -26.27 7.75 -14.81
CA ALA A 101 -25.10 7.23 -15.49
C ALA A 101 -25.48 6.38 -16.71
N ALA A 102 -26.51 5.53 -16.60
CA ALA A 102 -27.01 4.72 -17.72
C ALA A 102 -27.54 5.58 -18.88
N MET A 103 -28.29 6.64 -18.58
CA MET A 103 -28.80 7.60 -19.58
C MET A 103 -27.66 8.38 -20.24
N ALA A 104 -26.62 8.78 -19.49
CA ALA A 104 -25.45 9.46 -20.03
C ALA A 104 -24.60 8.54 -20.94
N SER A 105 -24.60 7.23 -20.69
CA SER A 105 -23.94 6.23 -21.53
C SER A 105 -24.78 5.73 -22.72
N ALA A 106 -26.01 6.23 -22.90
CA ALA A 106 -26.80 5.94 -24.09
C ALA A 106 -26.04 6.42 -25.34
N PRO A 107 -26.06 5.66 -26.45
CA PRO A 107 -25.19 5.93 -27.58
C PRO A 107 -25.60 7.25 -28.25
N SER A 108 -24.87 8.33 -27.96
CA SER A 108 -24.90 9.53 -28.79
C SER A 108 -24.08 9.26 -30.05
N SER A 109 -24.73 9.40 -31.20
CA SER A 109 -24.27 9.01 -32.54
C SER A 109 -23.12 9.86 -33.12
N ARG A 110 -22.26 10.48 -32.30
CA ARG A 110 -21.23 11.41 -32.80
C ARG A 110 -19.91 11.25 -32.06
N THR A 111 -19.10 10.28 -32.49
CA THR A 111 -17.65 10.44 -32.78
C THR A 111 -17.05 9.07 -33.17
N PRO A 112 -16.30 8.98 -34.28
CA PRO A 112 -15.59 7.76 -34.61
C PRO A 112 -14.43 7.56 -33.63
N ARG A 113 -14.62 6.68 -32.64
CA ARG A 113 -13.55 6.17 -31.76
C ARG A 113 -12.72 5.13 -32.53
N SER A 114 -11.74 5.55 -33.31
CA SER A 114 -10.78 4.59 -33.89
C SER A 114 -9.36 5.11 -34.17
N ARG A 115 -8.89 6.15 -33.47
CA ARG A 115 -7.44 6.39 -33.43
C ARG A 115 -6.84 5.52 -32.34
N ARG A 116 -6.02 4.53 -32.72
CA ARG A 116 -5.25 3.72 -31.75
C ARG A 116 -4.52 4.69 -30.80
N PRO A 117 -4.72 4.59 -29.48
CA PRO A 117 -4.06 5.51 -28.57
C PRO A 117 -2.54 5.32 -28.69
N PRO A 118 -1.75 6.41 -28.76
CA PRO A 118 -0.31 6.33 -28.97
C PRO A 118 0.41 5.95 -27.66
N TYR A 119 0.30 4.69 -27.22
CA TYR A 119 0.85 4.19 -25.95
C TYR A 119 2.32 4.57 -25.74
N TRP A 120 3.16 4.46 -26.77
CA TRP A 120 4.57 4.79 -26.67
C TRP A 120 4.83 6.29 -26.42
N LEU A 121 4.02 7.17 -27.04
CA LEU A 121 4.11 8.60 -26.82
C LEU A 121 3.73 8.95 -25.38
N VAL A 122 2.61 8.38 -24.91
CA VAL A 122 2.16 8.57 -23.52
C VAL A 122 3.22 8.08 -22.55
N PHE A 123 3.79 6.89 -22.79
CA PHE A 123 4.85 6.34 -21.96
C PHE A 123 6.05 7.29 -21.85
N LYS A 124 6.56 7.81 -22.97
CA LYS A 124 7.68 8.78 -22.96
C LYS A 124 7.39 10.03 -22.14
N GLN A 125 6.12 10.47 -22.06
CA GLN A 125 5.72 11.63 -21.27
C GLN A 125 5.67 11.30 -19.77
N VAL A 126 5.18 10.11 -19.40
CA VAL A 126 4.93 9.76 -18.00
C VAL A 126 6.02 8.92 -17.34
N TRP A 127 7.01 8.44 -18.11
CA TRP A 127 8.05 7.55 -17.65
C TRP A 127 8.74 7.99 -16.34
N PRO A 128 9.06 9.29 -16.10
CA PRO A 128 9.73 9.69 -14.86
C PRO A 128 8.83 9.47 -13.64
N GLN A 129 7.52 9.70 -13.80
CA GLN A 129 6.56 9.45 -12.72
C GLN A 129 6.31 7.96 -12.54
N CYS A 130 6.26 7.17 -13.62
CA CYS A 130 6.20 5.70 -13.52
C CYS A 130 7.41 5.13 -12.76
N LEU A 131 8.61 5.65 -13.00
CA LEU A 131 9.82 5.26 -12.27
C LEU A 131 9.73 5.65 -10.79
N ASN A 132 9.25 6.86 -10.47
CA ASN A 132 9.02 7.27 -9.09
C ASN A 132 8.07 6.33 -8.36
N VAL A 133 6.93 5.99 -9.00
CA VAL A 133 5.95 5.06 -8.45
C VAL A 133 6.59 3.70 -8.18
N PHE A 134 7.27 3.13 -9.18
CA PHE A 134 7.96 1.87 -9.04
C PHE A 134 8.94 1.89 -7.86
N LEU A 135 9.81 2.90 -7.77
CA LEU A 135 10.85 2.95 -6.75
C LEU A 135 10.26 3.14 -5.34
N ILE A 136 9.19 3.93 -5.18
CA ILE A 136 8.51 4.08 -3.89
C ILE A 136 8.03 2.72 -3.40
N PHE A 137 7.25 2.00 -4.22
CA PHE A 137 6.67 0.71 -3.84
C PHE A 137 7.71 -0.41 -3.75
N PHE A 138 8.76 -0.37 -4.57
CA PHE A 138 9.91 -1.26 -4.48
C PHE A 138 10.58 -1.15 -3.11
N VAL A 139 10.98 0.06 -2.71
CA VAL A 139 11.64 0.28 -1.41
C VAL A 139 10.69 -0.06 -0.26
N THR A 140 9.41 0.30 -0.40
CA THR A 140 8.41 -0.01 0.62
C THR A 140 8.31 -1.52 0.88
N LEU A 141 8.17 -2.34 -0.18
CA LEU A 141 7.99 -3.79 -0.04
C LEU A 141 9.30 -4.56 0.17
N ALA A 142 10.44 -4.00 -0.22
CA ALA A 142 11.74 -4.56 0.09
C ALA A 142 12.08 -4.47 1.60
N ALA A 143 11.49 -3.51 2.32
CA ALA A 143 11.68 -3.34 3.77
C ALA A 143 10.47 -3.80 4.61
N PHE A 144 9.25 -3.38 4.28
CA PHE A 144 8.05 -3.67 5.05
C PHE A 144 7.12 -4.68 4.35
N PRO A 145 6.60 -5.69 5.07
CA PRO A 145 6.88 -6.01 6.48
C PRO A 145 8.13 -6.87 6.67
N ALA A 146 8.64 -7.52 5.62
CA ALA A 146 9.58 -8.64 5.71
C ALA A 146 10.87 -8.38 6.50
N VAL A 147 11.46 -7.18 6.42
CA VAL A 147 12.66 -6.83 7.20
C VAL A 147 12.25 -6.24 8.55
N THR A 148 11.34 -5.26 8.50
CA THR A 148 10.94 -4.48 9.68
C THR A 148 10.19 -5.27 10.75
N SER A 149 9.52 -6.38 10.42
CA SER A 149 8.85 -7.25 11.40
C SER A 149 9.81 -8.06 12.28
N ASP A 150 11.01 -8.33 11.76
CA ASP A 150 12.05 -9.11 12.46
C ASP A 150 13.11 -8.21 13.13
N ILE A 151 12.89 -6.90 13.15
CA ILE A 151 13.62 -5.99 14.02
C ILE A 151 13.05 -6.12 15.43
N LYS A 152 13.92 -6.46 16.39
CA LYS A 152 13.56 -6.63 17.80
C LYS A 152 14.04 -5.44 18.62
N ARG A 153 13.33 -5.12 19.70
CA ARG A 153 13.81 -4.08 20.62
C ARG A 153 15.15 -4.47 21.25
N ILE A 154 15.94 -3.48 21.62
CA ILE A 154 17.24 -3.64 22.26
C ILE A 154 17.09 -3.43 23.77
N ASP A 155 16.40 -2.36 24.18
CA ASP A 155 16.24 -1.99 25.58
C ASP A 155 15.02 -2.69 26.19
N LYS A 156 15.25 -3.43 27.29
CA LYS A 156 14.20 -4.07 28.05
C LYS A 156 13.32 -3.07 28.81
N ALA A 157 13.83 -1.88 29.10
CA ALA A 157 13.09 -0.78 29.72
C ALA A 157 12.22 0.00 28.72
N PHE A 158 12.27 -0.34 27.43
CA PHE A 158 11.43 0.30 26.42
C PHE A 158 9.94 0.14 26.79
N PRO A 159 9.09 1.18 26.62
CA PRO A 159 7.70 1.16 27.11
C PRO A 159 6.81 0.07 26.50
N LEU A 160 7.19 -0.47 25.33
CA LEU A 160 6.48 -1.57 24.68
C LEU A 160 7.22 -2.88 24.92
N ASP A 161 6.47 -3.85 25.44
CA ASP A 161 6.96 -5.21 25.60
C ASP A 161 7.15 -5.92 24.24
N ASP A 162 7.96 -6.97 24.21
CA ASP A 162 8.32 -7.72 22.99
C ASP A 162 7.07 -8.21 22.22
N LYS A 163 6.04 -8.59 22.98
CA LYS A 163 4.75 -9.05 22.44
C LYS A 163 4.06 -7.99 21.57
N TYR A 164 4.20 -6.71 21.93
CA TYR A 164 3.49 -5.59 21.29
C TYR A 164 4.37 -4.74 20.38
N PHE A 165 5.69 -4.83 20.53
CA PHE A 165 6.65 -4.01 19.79
C PHE A 165 6.44 -4.13 18.27
N THR A 166 6.46 -5.35 17.72
CA THR A 166 6.27 -5.56 16.28
C THR A 166 4.86 -5.15 15.84
N ALA A 167 3.82 -5.53 16.58
CA ALA A 167 2.44 -5.16 16.23
C ALA A 167 2.22 -3.64 16.17
N THR A 168 2.89 -2.90 17.06
CA THR A 168 2.72 -1.45 17.20
C THR A 168 3.66 -0.68 16.27
N VAL A 169 4.96 -0.90 16.38
CA VAL A 169 5.97 -0.12 15.65
C VAL A 169 6.02 -0.53 14.17
N CYS A 170 5.93 -1.82 13.86
CA CYS A 170 5.95 -2.27 12.47
C CYS A 170 4.57 -2.08 11.82
N PHE A 171 3.51 -2.72 12.33
CA PHE A 171 2.22 -2.70 11.64
C PHE A 171 1.39 -1.44 11.87
N LEU A 172 1.15 -1.04 13.13
CA LEU A 172 0.30 0.12 13.41
C LEU A 172 0.92 1.42 12.91
N PHE A 173 2.18 1.69 13.24
CA PHE A 173 2.83 2.95 12.82
C PHE A 173 2.98 3.00 11.30
N PHE A 174 3.34 1.89 10.63
CA PHE A 174 3.36 1.88 9.18
C PHE A 174 2.02 2.28 8.58
N ASN A 175 0.96 1.57 8.96
CA ASN A 175 -0.36 1.81 8.37
C ASN A 175 -0.92 3.19 8.74
N LEU A 176 -0.77 3.62 9.99
CA LEU A 176 -1.23 4.92 10.46
C LEU A 176 -0.52 6.06 9.74
N PHE A 177 0.82 6.09 9.75
CA PHE A 177 1.56 7.20 9.18
C PHE A 177 1.57 7.15 7.64
N ALA A 178 1.48 5.98 7.01
CA ALA A 178 1.23 5.88 5.57
C ALA A 178 -0.16 6.43 5.20
N MET A 179 -1.20 6.15 5.99
CA MET A 179 -2.53 6.72 5.81
C MET A 179 -2.49 8.25 5.95
N LEU A 180 -1.89 8.78 7.02
CA LEU A 180 -1.75 10.22 7.23
C LEU A 180 -0.95 10.89 6.10
N GLY A 181 0.16 10.28 5.70
CA GLY A 181 0.96 10.72 4.56
C GLY A 181 0.16 10.72 3.25
N ASN A 182 -0.72 9.74 3.02
CA ASN A 182 -1.55 9.67 1.82
C ASN A 182 -2.58 10.81 1.73
N ILE A 183 -3.09 11.29 2.87
CA ILE A 183 -4.10 12.36 2.97
C ILE A 183 -3.46 13.74 2.80
N LEU A 184 -2.24 13.96 3.30
CA LEU A 184 -1.56 15.26 3.30
C LEU A 184 -1.51 16.01 1.93
N PRO A 185 -1.32 15.35 0.76
CA PRO A 185 -1.32 15.98 -0.57
C PRO A 185 -2.60 16.72 -0.96
N ILE A 186 -3.69 16.52 -0.21
CA ILE A 186 -4.90 17.33 -0.31
C ILE A 186 -4.57 18.80 -0.02
N TRP A 187 -3.76 19.06 1.00
CA TRP A 187 -3.41 20.41 1.46
C TRP A 187 -2.03 20.85 0.96
N VAL A 188 -1.02 19.98 1.04
CA VAL A 188 0.38 20.34 0.75
C VAL A 188 0.95 19.47 -0.35
N ARG A 189 1.30 20.08 -1.47
CA ARG A 189 1.86 19.38 -2.66
C ARG A 189 3.30 19.80 -2.90
N TRP A 190 4.22 19.23 -2.14
CA TRP A 190 5.65 19.47 -2.27
C TRP A 190 6.42 18.19 -1.94
N PRO A 191 7.40 17.73 -2.72
CA PRO A 191 8.05 18.41 -3.84
C PRO A 191 7.21 18.37 -5.12
N GLY A 192 7.44 19.34 -6.01
CA GLY A 192 6.78 19.38 -7.32
C GLY A 192 7.21 18.23 -8.24
N PRO A 193 6.49 17.99 -9.37
CA PRO A 193 6.70 16.83 -10.24
C PRO A 193 8.15 16.67 -10.76
N ARG A 194 8.85 17.79 -10.96
CA ARG A 194 10.24 17.83 -11.43
C ARG A 194 11.25 17.36 -10.38
N PHE A 195 10.98 17.58 -9.09
CA PHE A 195 11.89 17.29 -7.98
C PHE A 195 11.48 16.08 -7.15
N LEU A 196 10.33 15.47 -7.44
CA LEU A 196 9.82 14.31 -6.71
C LEU A 196 10.83 13.16 -6.65
N TRP A 197 11.57 12.93 -7.73
CA TRP A 197 12.56 11.87 -7.81
C TRP A 197 13.64 11.96 -6.73
N VAL A 198 13.99 13.17 -6.26
CA VAL A 198 15.02 13.36 -5.22
C VAL A 198 14.57 12.72 -3.91
N ALA A 199 13.34 13.04 -3.49
CA ALA A 199 12.75 12.45 -2.28
C ALA A 199 12.52 10.95 -2.42
N VAL A 200 12.20 10.48 -3.63
CA VAL A 200 11.98 9.06 -3.93
C VAL A 200 13.28 8.26 -3.91
N VAL A 201 14.35 8.75 -4.53
CA VAL A 201 15.68 8.12 -4.51
C VAL A 201 16.25 8.13 -3.09
N ALA A 202 16.04 9.20 -2.33
CA ALA A 202 16.46 9.27 -0.93
C ALA A 202 15.86 8.13 -0.07
N ARG A 203 14.69 7.57 -0.44
CA ARG A 203 14.11 6.42 0.26
C ARG A 203 15.02 5.18 0.22
N LEU A 204 15.91 5.05 -0.76
CA LEU A 204 16.82 3.89 -0.83
C LEU A 204 17.69 3.75 0.41
N VAL A 205 17.95 4.85 1.14
CA VAL A 205 18.68 4.84 2.42
C VAL A 205 17.98 4.00 3.50
N PHE A 206 16.65 3.85 3.44
CA PHE A 206 15.92 3.02 4.41
C PHE A 206 16.28 1.54 4.33
N LEU A 207 16.67 1.03 3.15
CA LEU A 207 17.03 -0.38 2.99
C LEU A 207 18.25 -0.77 3.84
N PRO A 208 19.44 -0.14 3.69
CA PRO A 208 20.56 -0.43 4.57
C PRO A 208 20.28 0.00 6.02
N LEU A 209 19.55 1.11 6.25
CA LEU A 209 19.23 1.57 7.61
C LEU A 209 18.52 0.48 8.43
N PHE A 210 17.49 -0.16 7.88
CA PHE A 210 16.74 -1.19 8.59
C PHE A 210 17.52 -2.50 8.76
N LEU A 211 18.44 -2.83 7.85
CA LEU A 211 19.37 -3.97 8.04
C LEU A 211 20.37 -3.72 9.17
N LEU A 212 20.75 -2.46 9.37
CA LEU A 212 21.69 -2.02 10.42
C LEU A 212 21.02 -1.73 11.78
N CYS A 213 19.68 -1.71 11.84
CA CYS A 213 18.93 -1.84 13.08
C CYS A 213 19.09 -3.25 13.67
N ASN A 214 18.46 -3.53 14.82
CA ASN A 214 18.49 -4.85 15.48
C ASN A 214 17.63 -5.92 14.76
N TYR A 215 17.85 -6.08 13.46
CA TYR A 215 17.28 -7.11 12.58
C TYR A 215 17.97 -8.47 12.82
N LEU A 216 17.17 -9.53 12.96
CA LEU A 216 17.62 -10.91 13.17
C LEU A 216 18.77 -11.06 14.19
N PRO A 217 18.60 -10.61 15.45
CA PRO A 217 19.68 -10.54 16.44
C PRO A 217 20.39 -11.87 16.70
N GLU A 218 19.68 -13.00 16.57
CA GLU A 218 20.21 -14.34 16.87
C GLU A 218 21.14 -14.88 15.77
N ASP A 219 20.91 -14.52 14.51
CA ASP A 219 21.58 -15.13 13.35
C ASP A 219 22.49 -14.15 12.59
N ARG A 220 22.59 -12.90 13.03
CA ARG A 220 23.24 -11.82 12.26
C ARG A 220 24.77 -11.84 12.38
N VAL A 221 25.42 -11.44 11.29
CA VAL A 221 26.86 -11.11 11.22
C VAL A 221 27.08 -9.60 11.09
N LEU A 222 26.09 -8.87 10.56
CA LEU A 222 26.20 -7.42 10.38
C LEU A 222 26.26 -6.67 11.73
N PRO A 223 27.07 -5.61 11.85
CA PRO A 223 27.09 -4.77 13.05
C PRO A 223 25.77 -4.03 13.23
N VAL A 224 25.36 -3.80 14.48
CA VAL A 224 24.23 -2.93 14.82
C VAL A 224 24.75 -1.50 14.94
N TRP A 225 24.34 -0.62 14.03
CA TRP A 225 24.72 0.81 14.08
C TRP A 225 23.62 1.68 14.68
N VAL A 226 22.36 1.29 14.48
CA VAL A 226 21.21 1.95 15.11
C VAL A 226 20.91 1.20 16.41
N SER A 227 21.60 1.55 17.48
CA SER A 227 21.47 0.91 18.81
C SER A 227 20.37 1.52 19.68
N SER A 228 19.49 2.34 19.11
CA SER A 228 18.38 2.99 19.81
C SER A 228 17.03 2.56 19.24
N ASP A 229 16.16 2.01 20.09
CA ASP A 229 14.80 1.63 19.72
C ASP A 229 13.96 2.83 19.26
N TRP A 230 14.15 3.99 19.89
CA TRP A 230 13.54 5.24 19.46
C TRP A 230 14.05 5.70 18.08
N GLY A 231 15.31 5.41 17.75
CA GLY A 231 15.86 5.64 16.42
C GLY A 231 15.14 4.80 15.35
N PHE A 232 14.89 3.52 15.63
CA PHE A 232 14.08 2.66 14.77
C PHE A 232 12.63 3.16 14.64
N VAL A 233 11.99 3.53 15.75
CA VAL A 233 10.64 4.09 15.75
C VAL A 233 10.57 5.34 14.86
N ALA A 234 11.48 6.29 15.03
CA ALA A 234 11.52 7.50 14.21
C ALA A 234 11.74 7.19 12.73
N ALA A 235 12.68 6.29 12.42
CA ALA A 235 12.92 5.85 11.04
C ALA A 235 11.66 5.21 10.43
N MET A 236 10.93 4.41 11.20
CA MET A 236 9.71 3.73 10.76
C MET A 236 8.57 4.73 10.47
N ILE A 237 8.39 5.74 11.32
CA ILE A 237 7.41 6.81 11.12
C ILE A 237 7.72 7.59 9.83
N VAL A 238 8.98 8.02 9.65
CA VAL A 238 9.39 8.78 8.46
C VAL A 238 9.26 7.93 7.19
N PHE A 239 9.65 6.66 7.26
CA PHE A 239 9.53 5.70 6.15
C PHE A 239 8.07 5.49 5.71
N ALA A 240 7.17 5.29 6.68
CA ALA A 240 5.74 5.12 6.47
C ALA A 240 5.09 6.37 5.90
N TRP A 241 5.32 7.53 6.54
CA TRP A 241 4.80 8.81 6.08
C TRP A 241 5.24 9.13 4.65
N SER A 242 6.55 9.01 4.38
CA SER A 242 7.09 9.27 3.04
C SER A 242 6.57 8.25 2.00
N SER A 243 6.25 7.01 2.40
CA SER A 243 5.63 6.03 1.50
C SER A 243 4.24 6.50 1.07
N GLY A 244 3.39 6.86 2.03
CA GLY A 244 2.04 7.35 1.75
C GLY A 244 2.04 8.68 0.98
N TYR A 245 2.86 9.62 1.41
CA TYR A 245 2.92 10.96 0.85
C TYR A 245 3.44 10.99 -0.59
N LEU A 246 4.60 10.39 -0.83
CA LEU A 246 5.24 10.41 -2.14
C LEU A 246 4.47 9.56 -3.15
N SER A 247 3.86 8.44 -2.73
CA SER A 247 3.03 7.62 -3.62
C SER A 247 1.78 8.38 -4.09
N SER A 248 1.09 9.08 -3.19
CA SER A 248 -0.03 9.94 -3.55
C SER A 248 0.36 11.05 -4.52
N LEU A 249 1.49 11.74 -4.28
CA LEU A 249 1.99 12.75 -5.21
C LEU A 249 2.31 12.16 -6.59
N ALA A 250 3.02 11.03 -6.63
CA ALA A 250 3.39 10.37 -7.88
C ALA A 250 2.15 9.93 -8.68
N MET A 251 1.15 9.36 -8.00
CA MET A 251 -0.13 8.95 -8.60
C MET A 251 -0.96 10.15 -9.09
N MET A 252 -0.88 11.30 -8.42
CA MET A 252 -1.52 12.54 -8.89
C MET A 252 -0.79 13.16 -10.09
N TYR A 253 0.54 13.06 -10.14
CA TYR A 253 1.35 13.67 -11.18
C TYR A 253 1.37 12.86 -12.47
N ALA A 254 1.29 11.53 -12.42
CA ALA A 254 1.37 10.70 -13.62
C ALA A 254 0.27 11.01 -14.66
N PRO A 255 -1.03 11.05 -14.33
CA PRO A 255 -2.07 11.44 -15.30
C PRO A 255 -1.95 12.88 -15.78
N ARG A 256 -1.41 13.79 -14.94
CA ARG A 256 -1.23 15.21 -15.27
C ARG A 256 0.00 15.48 -16.14
N ALA A 257 0.94 14.55 -16.22
CA ALA A 257 2.09 14.64 -17.11
C ALA A 257 1.72 14.36 -18.58
N ALA A 258 0.55 13.76 -18.84
CA ALA A 258 0.03 13.57 -20.17
C ALA A 258 -0.34 14.92 -20.82
N THR A 259 0.14 15.17 -22.03
CA THR A 259 -0.07 16.46 -22.73
C THR A 259 -1.53 16.70 -23.13
N SER A 260 -2.29 15.62 -23.36
CA SER A 260 -3.70 15.70 -23.71
C SER A 260 -4.59 15.05 -22.65
N PRO A 261 -5.78 15.61 -22.35
CA PRO A 261 -6.74 15.01 -21.43
C PRO A 261 -7.16 13.59 -21.82
N GLU A 262 -7.14 13.26 -23.12
CA GLU A 262 -7.44 11.93 -23.65
C GLU A 262 -6.39 10.89 -23.26
N HIS A 263 -5.14 11.30 -23.02
CA HIS A 263 -4.05 10.41 -22.64
C HIS A 263 -3.93 10.22 -21.11
N ALA A 264 -4.56 11.08 -20.31
CA ALA A 264 -4.50 11.01 -18.85
C ALA A 264 -4.97 9.65 -18.25
N PRO A 265 -6.04 8.99 -18.75
CA PRO A 265 -6.41 7.66 -18.28
C PRO A 265 -5.33 6.60 -18.58
N ILE A 266 -4.69 6.67 -19.75
CA ILE A 266 -3.64 5.75 -20.16
C ILE A 266 -2.39 5.92 -19.30
N ALA A 267 -2.03 7.18 -19.03
CA ALA A 267 -0.98 7.54 -18.10
C ALA A 267 -1.23 6.98 -16.68
N GLY A 268 -2.45 7.10 -16.17
CA GLY A 268 -2.85 6.51 -14.89
C GLY A 268 -2.71 4.98 -14.88
N MET A 269 -3.15 4.30 -15.94
CA MET A 269 -3.00 2.85 -16.09
C MET A 269 -1.52 2.42 -16.11
N MET A 270 -0.66 3.15 -16.82
CA MET A 270 0.78 2.89 -16.83
C MET A 270 1.38 3.03 -15.44
N ALA A 271 1.02 4.09 -14.71
CA ALA A 271 1.52 4.29 -13.37
C ALA A 271 1.05 3.17 -12.41
N ALA A 272 -0.19 2.70 -12.53
CA ALA A 272 -0.70 1.55 -11.79
C ALA A 272 0.04 0.24 -12.13
N PHE A 273 0.41 0.03 -13.39
CA PHE A 273 1.25 -1.10 -13.79
C PHE A 273 2.63 -1.05 -13.10
N PHE A 274 3.29 0.11 -13.09
CA PHE A 274 4.59 0.29 -12.42
C PHE A 274 4.50 0.17 -10.89
N LEU A 275 3.36 0.52 -10.30
CA LEU A 275 3.07 0.23 -8.88
C LEU A 275 3.13 -1.27 -8.62
N VAL A 276 2.38 -2.08 -9.39
CA VAL A 276 2.35 -3.54 -9.21
C VAL A 276 3.72 -4.15 -9.47
N LEU A 277 4.43 -3.69 -10.50
CA LEU A 277 5.79 -4.11 -10.80
C LEU A 277 6.74 -3.81 -9.61
N GLY A 278 6.60 -2.64 -8.99
CA GLY A 278 7.37 -2.25 -7.80
C GLY A 278 7.08 -3.15 -6.60
N LEU A 279 5.81 -3.48 -6.35
CA LEU A 279 5.40 -4.41 -5.29
C LEU A 279 6.05 -5.79 -5.49
N VAL A 280 5.98 -6.34 -6.71
CA VAL A 280 6.55 -7.66 -7.04
C VAL A 280 8.08 -7.63 -6.89
N ALA A 281 8.76 -6.65 -7.50
CA ALA A 281 10.21 -6.56 -7.44
C ALA A 281 10.72 -6.33 -6.00
N GLY A 282 10.05 -5.45 -5.24
CA GLY A 282 10.39 -5.17 -3.85
C GLY A 282 10.21 -6.39 -2.95
N GLY A 283 9.04 -7.05 -3.04
CA GLY A 283 8.76 -8.26 -2.26
C GLY A 283 9.73 -9.40 -2.55
N ASN A 284 10.16 -9.57 -3.81
CA ASN A 284 11.20 -10.56 -4.14
C ASN A 284 12.59 -10.16 -3.62
N THR A 285 12.92 -8.87 -3.64
CA THR A 285 14.20 -8.37 -3.11
C THR A 285 14.29 -8.52 -1.61
N ALA A 286 13.16 -8.51 -0.89
CA ALA A 286 13.13 -8.73 0.56
C ALA A 286 13.74 -10.09 0.98
N PHE A 287 13.73 -11.12 0.12
CA PHE A 287 14.40 -12.40 0.40
C PHE A 287 15.92 -12.30 0.46
N LEU A 288 16.52 -11.24 -0.07
CA LEU A 288 17.95 -11.00 -0.01
C LEU A 288 18.39 -10.44 1.36
N ALA A 289 17.52 -9.71 2.05
CA ALA A 289 17.78 -9.12 3.36
C ALA A 289 18.31 -10.12 4.42
N PRO A 290 17.67 -11.28 4.66
CA PRO A 290 18.18 -12.25 5.62
C PRO A 290 19.52 -12.86 5.18
N ARG A 291 19.74 -13.06 3.87
CA ARG A 291 21.02 -13.57 3.35
C ARG A 291 22.16 -12.59 3.61
N ILE A 292 21.92 -11.30 3.35
CA ILE A 292 22.88 -10.23 3.63
C ILE A 292 23.15 -10.14 5.14
N ALA A 293 22.11 -10.19 5.98
CA ALA A 293 22.25 -10.08 7.43
C ALA A 293 23.02 -11.24 8.06
N LYS A 294 22.81 -12.47 7.56
CA LYS A 294 23.45 -13.70 8.03
C LYS A 294 24.80 -13.98 7.38
N GLY A 295 25.16 -13.26 6.31
CA GLY A 295 26.35 -13.54 5.51
C GLY A 295 26.29 -14.86 4.72
N SER A 296 25.11 -15.47 4.57
CA SER A 296 24.91 -16.71 3.85
C SER A 296 24.64 -16.45 2.36
N TRP A 297 25.69 -16.58 1.55
CA TRP A 297 25.65 -16.37 0.10
C TRP A 297 25.47 -17.66 -0.72
N PHE A 298 25.38 -18.82 -0.05
CA PHE A 298 25.21 -20.14 -0.65
C PHE A 298 24.18 -20.95 0.13
#